data_AF-A0A804NVA9-F1
#
_entry.id   AF-A0A804NVA9-F1
#
_cell.length_a   1.000
_cell.length_b   1.000
_cell.length_c   1.000
_cell.angle_alpha   90.00
_cell.angle_beta   90.00
_cell.angle_gamma   90.00
#
_symmetry.space_group_name_H-M   'P 1'
#
loop_
_entity.id
_entity.type
_entity.pdbx_description
1 polymer ?
#
loop_
_entity_poly.entity_id
_entity_poly.type
_entity_poly.pdbx_seq_one_letter_code
_entity_poly.pdbx_strand_id
1 'polypeptide(L)'
;MIGTSTRLPPTQRLVEIKAVAEQFHFKISTLLLHAGKAVEAITWFRKHIRSYARVLGTPEVAFLHWEWFSRQFLVFGELIETTSTTIPDTLSPRFGTADYGLTEWEFQPAYYYQLAATYLREKRYAIECSSSMANLTTEVNGVPESVMPSVYVGQYVRLFEQGDTVSILPLSDTEYTSYALSEAERFQDSYEIIALFRKAYESFQSLGATRIASVCSGGMAMEYYAAGDFSNAKQLFDNVAGLYRKEGWTTLLWENLGYLRECSMKLNSPKDFISYSLEMAALPLFSRSEEENRENKIKSGPAGSPTISRRENIQQEVINVLERNQSSEGTDDGFNNAMEEVTHLDIDQISSLRMLWLISWRFNSINLTVTL
;
A
#
# COMPACT_ATOMS: atom_id res chain seq x y z
N MET A 1 18.44 -5.77 -47.32
CA MET A 1 17.38 -4.77 -47.07
C MET A 1 17.20 -4.73 -45.55
N ILE A 2 17.82 -3.77 -44.88
CA ILE A 2 17.75 -3.63 -43.42
C ILE A 2 16.33 -3.14 -43.13
N GLY A 3 15.50 -4.04 -42.60
CA GLY A 3 14.10 -3.76 -42.31
C GLY A 3 14.00 -2.50 -41.46
N THR A 4 13.41 -1.47 -42.03
CA THR A 4 12.97 -0.29 -41.28
C THR A 4 12.01 -0.79 -40.22
N SER A 5 12.49 -0.84 -38.97
CA SER A 5 11.69 -1.11 -37.78
C SER A 5 10.41 -0.29 -37.88
N THR A 6 9.28 -0.96 -38.13
CA THR A 6 7.97 -0.39 -37.84
C THR A 6 8.00 -0.12 -36.34
N ARG A 7 8.19 1.15 -35.97
CA ARG A 7 8.36 1.58 -34.59
C ARG A 7 7.26 0.95 -33.75
N LEU A 8 7.63 0.07 -32.83
CA LEU A 8 6.68 -0.48 -31.86
C LEU A 8 5.91 0.67 -31.20
N PRO A 9 4.62 0.45 -30.90
CA PRO A 9 3.83 1.38 -30.12
C PRO A 9 4.60 1.81 -28.85
N PRO A 10 4.61 3.11 -28.50
CA PRO A 10 5.29 3.65 -27.32
C PRO A 10 5.15 2.80 -26.05
N THR A 11 3.95 2.33 -25.70
CA THR A 11 3.71 1.56 -24.47
C THR A 11 4.41 0.20 -24.54
N GLN A 12 4.22 -0.55 -25.63
CA GLN A 12 4.88 -1.85 -25.80
C GLN A 12 6.40 -1.72 -25.83
N ARG A 13 6.94 -0.63 -26.39
CA ARG A 13 8.38 -0.37 -26.37
C ARG A 13 8.91 -0.20 -24.95
N LEU A 14 8.17 0.48 -24.07
CA LEU A 14 8.57 0.62 -22.67
C LEU A 14 8.56 -0.72 -21.94
N VAL A 15 7.57 -1.58 -22.22
CA VAL A 15 7.47 -2.93 -21.65
C VAL A 15 8.63 -3.81 -22.14
N GLU A 16 8.91 -3.80 -23.45
CA GLU A 16 10.06 -4.52 -24.03
C GLU A 16 11.39 -4.08 -23.40
N ILE A 17 11.66 -2.76 -23.33
CA ILE A 17 12.89 -2.23 -22.74
C ILE A 17 13.08 -2.73 -21.30
N LYS A 18 12.01 -2.71 -20.49
CA LYS A 18 12.04 -3.18 -19.10
C LYS A 18 12.23 -4.69 -19.01
N ALA A 19 11.52 -5.46 -19.83
CA ALA A 19 11.60 -6.91 -19.85
C ALA A 19 12.98 -7.41 -20.27
N VAL A 20 13.61 -6.78 -21.27
CA VAL A 20 14.99 -7.08 -21.66
C VAL A 20 15.97 -6.70 -20.56
N ALA A 21 15.83 -5.51 -19.97
CA ALA A 21 16.70 -5.03 -18.90
C ALA A 21 16.69 -5.96 -17.68
N GLU A 22 15.52 -6.46 -17.33
CA GLU A 22 15.34 -7.42 -16.25
C GLU A 22 16.08 -8.74 -16.49
N GLN A 23 16.04 -9.29 -17.71
CA GLN A 23 16.76 -10.54 -18.02
C GLN A 23 18.27 -10.39 -17.77
N PHE A 24 18.85 -9.24 -18.13
CA PHE A 24 20.24 -8.92 -17.83
C PHE A 24 20.47 -8.68 -16.34
N HIS A 25 19.58 -7.90 -15.71
CA HIS A 25 19.66 -7.59 -14.30
C HIS A 25 19.68 -8.86 -13.45
N PHE A 26 18.74 -9.78 -13.68
CA PHE A 26 18.64 -11.05 -12.97
C PHE A 26 19.93 -11.86 -13.10
N LYS A 27 20.46 -12.02 -14.33
CA LYS A 27 21.71 -12.78 -14.56
C LYS A 27 22.90 -12.14 -13.86
N ILE A 28 23.06 -10.82 -13.95
CA ILE A 28 24.19 -10.10 -13.33
C ILE A 28 24.11 -10.20 -11.80
N SER A 29 22.95 -9.92 -11.21
CA SER A 29 22.71 -10.06 -9.77
C SER A 29 22.98 -11.47 -9.29
N THR A 30 22.48 -12.48 -10.00
CA THR A 30 22.70 -13.89 -9.68
C THR A 30 24.18 -14.25 -9.70
N LEU A 31 24.93 -13.84 -10.74
CA LEU A 31 26.36 -14.13 -10.83
C LEU A 31 27.17 -13.43 -9.73
N LEU A 32 26.84 -12.18 -9.41
CA LEU A 32 27.52 -11.44 -8.34
C LEU A 32 27.27 -12.08 -6.98
N LEU A 33 26.03 -12.43 -6.66
CA LEU A 33 25.66 -13.06 -5.39
C LEU A 33 26.32 -14.44 -5.23
N HIS A 34 26.29 -15.29 -6.25
CA HIS A 34 26.98 -16.58 -6.22
C HIS A 34 28.51 -16.45 -6.11
N ALA A 35 29.09 -15.36 -6.61
CA ALA A 35 30.52 -15.08 -6.48
C ALA A 35 30.91 -14.49 -5.12
N GLY A 36 29.99 -14.36 -4.17
CA GLY A 36 30.25 -13.76 -2.86
C GLY A 36 30.24 -12.22 -2.86
N LYS A 37 29.85 -11.59 -3.97
CA LYS A 37 29.97 -10.15 -4.24
C LYS A 37 28.69 -9.38 -3.94
N ALA A 38 28.22 -9.48 -2.69
CA ALA A 38 26.95 -8.90 -2.26
C ALA A 38 26.90 -7.37 -2.41
N VAL A 39 27.98 -6.67 -2.04
CA VAL A 39 28.07 -5.21 -2.14
C VAL A 39 27.95 -4.75 -3.59
N GLU A 40 28.63 -5.42 -4.53
CA GLU A 40 28.50 -5.12 -5.95
C GLU A 40 27.11 -5.46 -6.49
N ALA A 41 26.50 -6.55 -6.04
CA ALA A 41 25.14 -6.93 -6.43
C ALA A 41 24.11 -5.85 -6.00
N ILE A 42 24.18 -5.38 -4.75
CA ILE A 42 23.30 -4.31 -4.24
C ILE A 42 23.57 -3.00 -4.99
N THR A 43 24.84 -2.65 -5.21
CA THR A 43 25.21 -1.45 -5.97
C THR A 43 24.67 -1.50 -7.41
N TRP A 44 24.76 -2.66 -8.06
CA TRP A 44 24.18 -2.92 -9.37
C TRP A 44 22.66 -2.78 -9.34
N PHE A 45 21.98 -3.39 -8.35
CA PHE A 45 20.53 -3.28 -8.18
C PHE A 45 20.09 -1.81 -8.02
N ARG A 46 20.75 -1.03 -7.16
CA ARG A 46 20.46 0.40 -7.00
C ARG A 46 20.61 1.17 -8.31
N LYS A 47 21.65 0.88 -9.09
CA LYS A 47 21.86 1.49 -10.41
C LYS A 47 20.73 1.13 -11.36
N HIS A 48 20.37 -0.15 -11.44
CA HIS A 48 19.25 -0.65 -12.25
C HIS A 48 17.95 0.08 -11.91
N ILE A 49 17.52 0.04 -10.65
CA ILE A 49 16.30 0.70 -10.19
C ILE A 49 16.33 2.20 -10.49
N ARG A 50 17.43 2.90 -10.22
CA ARG A 50 17.56 4.33 -10.52
C ARG A 50 17.44 4.64 -12.02
N SER A 51 18.01 3.80 -12.88
CA SER A 51 17.92 3.95 -14.34
C SER A 51 16.49 3.85 -14.85
N TYR A 52 15.66 3.01 -14.22
CA TYR A 52 14.28 2.78 -14.66
C TYR A 52 13.22 3.56 -13.86
N ALA A 53 13.58 4.21 -12.75
CA ALA A 53 12.65 4.96 -11.88
C ALA A 53 11.85 6.06 -12.60
N ARG A 54 12.40 6.64 -13.68
CA ARG A 54 11.71 7.68 -14.48
C ARG A 54 11.02 7.14 -15.73
N VAL A 55 11.12 5.83 -15.97
CA VAL A 55 10.53 5.15 -17.13
C VAL A 55 9.12 4.67 -16.75
N LEU A 56 8.28 5.59 -16.27
CA LEU A 56 6.93 5.30 -15.80
C LEU A 56 5.98 4.99 -16.98
N GLY A 57 6.02 5.82 -18.03
CA GLY A 57 5.05 5.79 -19.13
C GLY A 57 4.01 6.89 -18.98
N THR A 58 2.93 6.82 -19.75
CA THR A 58 1.76 7.69 -19.55
C THR A 58 0.99 7.28 -18.28
N PRO A 59 0.21 8.18 -17.66
CA PRO A 59 -0.55 7.85 -16.45
C PRO A 59 -1.46 6.62 -16.59
N GLU A 60 -2.04 6.42 -17.78
CA GLU A 60 -2.94 5.30 -18.11
C GLU A 60 -2.28 3.91 -17.99
N VAL A 61 -0.95 3.85 -18.08
CA VAL A 61 -0.18 2.59 -18.02
C VAL A 61 0.81 2.57 -16.86
N ALA A 62 0.68 3.51 -15.92
CA ALA A 62 1.59 3.61 -14.77
C ALA A 62 1.59 2.33 -13.92
N PHE A 63 0.48 1.60 -13.88
CA PHE A 63 0.38 0.31 -13.17
C PHE A 63 1.39 -0.73 -13.69
N LEU A 64 1.66 -0.79 -15.00
CA LEU A 64 2.67 -1.69 -15.58
C LEU A 64 4.08 -1.39 -15.06
N HIS A 65 4.38 -0.12 -14.78
CA HIS A 65 5.65 0.24 -14.16
C HIS A 65 5.74 -0.27 -12.73
N TRP A 66 4.71 -0.03 -11.92
CA TRP A 66 4.70 -0.42 -10.51
C TRP A 66 4.71 -1.94 -10.33
N GLU A 67 4.01 -2.67 -11.20
CA GLU A 67 4.08 -4.12 -11.30
C GLU A 67 5.51 -4.61 -11.58
N TRP A 68 6.15 -4.06 -12.62
CA TRP A 68 7.52 -4.40 -12.97
C TRP A 68 8.48 -4.07 -11.84
N PHE A 69 8.34 -2.89 -11.21
CA PHE A 69 9.15 -2.45 -10.08
C PHE A 69 9.03 -3.42 -8.90
N SER A 70 7.80 -3.73 -8.46
CA SER A 70 7.58 -4.70 -7.39
C SER A 70 8.34 -6.00 -7.66
N ARG A 71 8.18 -6.53 -8.87
CA ARG A 71 8.81 -7.80 -9.25
C ARG A 71 10.34 -7.74 -9.24
N GLN A 72 10.95 -6.59 -9.58
CA GLN A 72 12.40 -6.42 -9.45
C GLN A 72 12.84 -6.57 -7.98
N PHE A 73 12.12 -5.93 -7.05
CA PHE A 73 12.43 -6.01 -5.63
C PHE A 73 12.15 -7.42 -5.07
N LEU A 74 11.02 -8.02 -5.43
CA LEU A 74 10.66 -9.39 -5.01
C LEU A 74 11.76 -10.39 -5.39
N VAL A 75 12.09 -10.46 -6.69
CA VAL A 75 13.07 -11.41 -7.21
C VAL A 75 14.45 -11.17 -6.62
N PHE A 76 14.86 -9.91 -6.45
CA PHE A 76 16.15 -9.61 -5.83
C PHE A 76 16.19 -9.98 -4.34
N GLY A 77 15.09 -9.77 -3.61
CA GLY A 77 14.93 -10.22 -2.23
C GLY A 77 15.06 -11.74 -2.09
N GLU A 78 14.40 -12.51 -2.97
CA GLU A 78 14.51 -13.97 -3.05
C GLU A 78 15.93 -14.43 -3.40
N LEU A 79 16.62 -13.73 -4.31
CA LEU A 79 18.02 -14.03 -4.62
C LEU A 79 18.94 -13.82 -3.41
N ILE A 80 18.74 -12.75 -2.62
CA ILE A 80 19.51 -12.53 -1.40
C ILE A 80 19.19 -13.61 -0.35
N GLU A 81 17.91 -13.93 -0.15
CA GLU A 81 17.46 -14.96 0.80
C GLU A 81 18.05 -16.33 0.47
N THR A 82 17.95 -16.76 -0.79
CA THR A 82 18.51 -18.03 -1.27
C THR A 82 20.04 -18.08 -1.21
N THR A 83 20.71 -16.96 -1.46
CA THR A 83 22.17 -16.86 -1.31
C THR A 83 22.57 -16.91 0.16
N SER A 84 21.80 -16.27 1.05
CA SER A 84 22.05 -16.26 2.51
C SER A 84 21.99 -17.66 3.11
N THR A 85 21.02 -18.47 2.68
CA THR A 85 20.86 -19.85 3.16
C THR A 85 21.94 -20.77 2.61
N THR A 86 22.41 -20.53 1.38
CA THR A 86 23.41 -21.39 0.73
C THR A 86 24.84 -21.03 1.13
N ILE A 87 25.12 -19.74 1.38
CA ILE A 87 26.47 -19.22 1.69
C ILE A 87 26.39 -18.21 2.86
N PRO A 88 26.27 -18.70 4.12
CA PRO A 88 26.02 -17.85 5.29
C PRO A 88 27.06 -16.74 5.52
N ASP A 89 28.33 -17.00 5.19
CA ASP A 89 29.44 -16.07 5.42
C ASP A 89 29.51 -14.90 4.43
N THR A 90 28.71 -14.91 3.35
CA THR A 90 28.76 -13.91 2.27
C THR A 90 28.00 -12.63 2.59
N LEU A 91 26.93 -12.72 3.38
CA LEU A 91 25.98 -11.63 3.62
C LEU A 91 26.02 -11.09 5.04
N SER A 92 26.98 -11.54 5.85
CA SER A 92 27.25 -10.93 7.15
C SER A 92 27.56 -9.44 6.94
N PRO A 93 26.75 -8.51 7.47
CA PRO A 93 27.07 -7.09 7.42
C PRO A 93 28.41 -6.94 8.13
N ARG A 94 29.44 -6.49 7.43
CA ARG A 94 30.59 -5.90 8.12
C ARG A 94 30.08 -4.60 8.71
N PHE A 95 29.50 -4.70 9.91
CA PHE A 95 29.03 -3.57 10.68
C PHE A 95 30.17 -2.55 10.79
N GLY A 96 29.93 -1.32 10.34
CA GLY A 96 30.80 -0.18 10.66
C GLY A 96 31.99 0.12 9.76
N THR A 97 31.99 -0.18 8.45
CA THR A 97 32.90 0.52 7.52
C THR A 97 32.15 1.61 6.77
N ALA A 98 32.42 2.88 7.11
CA ALA A 98 31.87 4.08 6.48
C ALA A 98 32.18 4.24 4.97
N ASP A 99 32.81 3.24 4.36
CA ASP A 99 33.33 3.28 2.98
C ASP A 99 32.26 2.97 1.91
N TYR A 100 31.09 2.44 2.29
CA TYR A 100 30.02 2.13 1.34
C TYR A 100 28.75 2.87 1.74
N GLY A 101 28.24 3.75 0.87
CA GLY A 101 26.98 4.50 1.07
C GLY A 101 25.70 3.64 1.01
N LEU A 102 25.80 2.37 1.42
CA LEU A 102 24.70 1.41 1.51
C LEU A 102 24.16 1.40 2.95
N THR A 103 22.85 1.25 3.12
CA THR A 103 22.27 1.06 4.45
C THR A 103 22.36 -0.40 4.86
N GLU A 104 22.49 -0.67 6.15
CA GLU A 104 22.56 -2.05 6.68
C GLU A 104 21.33 -2.90 6.29
N TRP A 105 20.18 -2.24 6.10
CA TRP A 105 18.93 -2.87 5.66
C TRP A 105 18.98 -3.41 4.23
N GLU A 106 19.80 -2.85 3.34
CA GLU A 106 19.93 -3.34 1.96
C GLU A 106 20.57 -4.74 1.88
N PHE A 107 21.16 -5.24 2.98
CA PHE A 107 21.64 -6.63 3.05
C PHE A 107 20.56 -7.62 3.51
N GLN A 108 19.40 -7.12 3.97
CA GLN A 108 18.33 -7.95 4.51
C GLN A 108 17.25 -8.22 3.44
N PRO A 109 16.87 -9.49 3.16
CA PRO A 109 15.77 -9.79 2.23
C PRO A 109 14.46 -9.07 2.56
N ALA A 110 14.17 -8.89 3.85
CA ALA A 110 12.96 -8.22 4.35
C ALA A 110 12.78 -6.80 3.80
N TYR A 111 13.88 -6.06 3.59
CA TYR A 111 13.87 -4.73 3.00
C TYR A 111 13.25 -4.76 1.59
N TYR A 112 13.62 -5.76 0.79
CA TYR A 112 13.12 -5.91 -0.57
C TYR A 112 11.68 -6.39 -0.61
N TYR A 113 11.26 -7.29 0.29
CA TYR A 113 9.87 -7.72 0.40
C TYR A 113 8.92 -6.57 0.81
N GLN A 114 9.34 -5.73 1.76
CA GLN A 114 8.58 -4.54 2.15
C GLN A 114 8.38 -3.58 0.97
N LEU A 115 9.43 -3.32 0.19
CA LEU A 115 9.35 -2.44 -0.97
C LEU A 115 8.55 -3.06 -2.12
N ALA A 116 8.69 -4.36 -2.37
CA ALA A 116 7.87 -5.07 -3.35
C ALA A 116 6.37 -4.94 -3.03
N ALA A 117 5.99 -5.18 -1.77
CA ALA A 117 4.63 -4.99 -1.30
C ALA A 117 4.15 -3.54 -1.49
N THR A 118 5.01 -2.56 -1.19
CA THR A 118 4.69 -1.14 -1.35
C THR A 118 4.47 -0.77 -2.83
N TYR A 119 5.27 -1.30 -3.75
CA TYR A 119 5.08 -1.05 -5.19
C TYR A 119 3.85 -1.75 -5.77
N LEU A 120 3.48 -2.95 -5.30
CA LEU A 120 2.18 -3.54 -5.66
C LEU A 120 0.99 -2.70 -5.18
N ARG A 121 1.11 -2.04 -4.03
CA ARG A 121 0.07 -1.08 -3.60
C ARG A 121 -0.04 0.11 -4.54
N GLU A 122 1.10 0.67 -4.98
CA GLU A 122 1.10 1.75 -5.97
C GLU A 122 0.56 1.27 -7.33
N LYS A 123 0.78 0.00 -7.72
CA LYS A 123 0.11 -0.62 -8.89
C LYS A 123 -1.40 -0.58 -8.72
N ARG A 124 -1.94 -1.05 -7.59
CA ARG A 124 -3.39 -1.03 -7.34
C ARG A 124 -3.97 0.39 -7.41
N TYR A 125 -3.33 1.36 -6.74
CA TYR A 125 -3.78 2.75 -6.79
C TYR A 125 -3.76 3.32 -8.21
N ALA A 126 -2.77 2.97 -9.02
CA ALA A 126 -2.68 3.37 -10.41
C ALA A 126 -3.80 2.76 -11.28
N ILE A 127 -4.19 1.49 -11.01
CA ILE A 127 -5.33 0.84 -11.66
C ILE A 127 -6.62 1.57 -11.30
N GLU A 128 -6.91 1.76 -10.00
CA GLU A 128 -8.11 2.46 -9.53
C GLU A 128 -8.26 3.87 -10.15
N CYS A 129 -7.15 4.61 -10.27
CA CYS A 129 -7.13 5.91 -10.94
C CYS A 129 -7.42 5.80 -12.45
N SER A 130 -6.86 4.80 -13.12
CA SER A 130 -7.04 4.59 -14.56
C SER A 130 -8.46 4.14 -14.91
N SER A 131 -9.02 3.18 -14.15
CA SER A 131 -10.39 2.70 -14.33
C SER A 131 -11.43 3.81 -14.06
N SER A 132 -11.18 4.67 -13.07
CA SER A 132 -12.03 5.85 -12.81
C SER A 132 -12.03 6.83 -13.98
N MET A 133 -10.89 7.04 -14.64
CA MET A 133 -10.79 7.90 -15.84
C MET A 133 -11.49 7.27 -17.04
N ALA A 134 -11.32 5.96 -17.25
CA ALA A 134 -11.95 5.23 -18.34
C ALA A 134 -13.49 5.26 -18.28
N ASN A 135 -14.06 5.19 -17.07
CA ASN A 135 -15.52 5.28 -16.87
C ASN A 135 -16.11 6.67 -17.20
N LEU A 136 -15.30 7.73 -17.21
CA LEU A 136 -15.72 9.09 -17.60
C LEU A 136 -15.66 9.30 -19.11
N THR A 137 -14.82 8.55 -19.81
CA THR A 137 -14.66 8.60 -21.26
C THR A 137 -15.42 7.42 -21.88
N THR A 138 -16.69 7.64 -22.23
CA THR A 138 -17.51 6.66 -22.96
C THR A 138 -16.95 6.44 -24.38
N GLU A 139 -15.83 5.73 -24.52
CA GLU A 139 -15.34 5.27 -25.82
C GLU A 139 -15.50 3.76 -25.97
N VAL A 140 -16.27 3.42 -27.00
CA VAL A 140 -16.61 2.09 -27.49
C VAL A 140 -15.38 1.47 -28.16
N ASN A 141 -14.38 1.07 -27.38
CA ASN A 141 -13.29 0.22 -27.87
C ASN A 141 -13.26 -1.04 -27.00
N GLY A 142 -13.85 -2.12 -27.52
CA GLY A 142 -13.84 -3.42 -26.84
C GLY A 142 -12.42 -3.93 -26.59
N VAL A 143 -12.22 -4.64 -25.48
CA VAL A 143 -10.95 -5.32 -25.18
C VAL A 143 -10.62 -6.26 -26.34
N PRO A 144 -9.40 -6.21 -26.92
CA PRO A 144 -9.05 -7.06 -28.05
C PRO A 144 -9.08 -8.55 -27.63
N GLU A 145 -9.82 -9.35 -28.40
CA GLU A 145 -9.90 -10.80 -28.20
C GLU A 145 -8.61 -11.48 -28.69
N SER A 146 -8.14 -12.49 -27.95
CA SER A 146 -6.99 -13.35 -28.28
C SER A 146 -5.63 -12.62 -28.39
N VAL A 147 -5.23 -11.92 -27.34
CA VAL A 147 -3.88 -11.35 -27.19
C VAL A 147 -2.92 -12.40 -26.62
N MET A 148 -1.73 -12.53 -27.20
CA MET A 148 -0.69 -13.45 -26.73
C MET A 148 0.71 -12.81 -26.73
N PRO A 149 1.66 -13.34 -25.94
CA PRO A 149 3.07 -12.96 -26.05
C PRO A 149 3.63 -13.26 -27.44
N SER A 150 4.49 -12.37 -27.92
CA SER A 150 5.26 -12.54 -29.15
C SER A 150 6.51 -13.40 -28.92
N VAL A 151 7.20 -13.75 -30.01
CA VAL A 151 8.54 -14.38 -29.98
C VAL A 151 9.59 -13.43 -29.37
N TYR A 152 9.36 -12.12 -29.45
CA TYR A 152 10.23 -11.11 -28.85
C TYR A 152 9.81 -10.78 -27.41
N VAL A 153 10.80 -10.72 -26.52
CA VAL A 153 10.61 -10.48 -25.09
C VAL A 153 9.85 -9.18 -24.83
N GLY A 154 8.76 -9.25 -24.08
CA GLY A 154 7.97 -8.08 -23.69
C GLY A 154 7.08 -7.48 -24.79
N GLN A 155 7.00 -8.11 -25.97
CA GLN A 155 6.06 -7.72 -27.02
C GLN A 155 4.83 -8.61 -27.01
N TYR A 156 3.68 -8.03 -27.35
CA TYR A 156 2.39 -8.74 -27.42
C TYR A 156 1.74 -8.51 -28.77
N VAL A 157 1.05 -9.53 -29.27
CA VAL A 157 0.40 -9.55 -30.58
C VAL A 157 -1.01 -10.08 -30.44
N ARG A 158 -1.87 -9.71 -31.39
CA ARG A 158 -3.22 -10.23 -31.49
C ARG A 158 -3.26 -11.40 -32.47
N LEU A 159 -3.90 -12.49 -32.07
CA LEU A 159 -4.30 -13.56 -32.98
C LEU A 159 -5.61 -13.18 -33.65
N PHE A 160 -5.63 -13.24 -34.97
CA PHE A 160 -6.83 -13.02 -35.77
C PHE A 160 -7.14 -14.27 -36.58
N GLU A 161 -8.23 -14.95 -36.19
CA GLU A 161 -8.72 -16.17 -36.82
C GLU A 161 -9.83 -15.83 -37.81
N GLN A 162 -9.62 -16.18 -39.08
CA GLN A 162 -10.63 -16.09 -40.13
C GLN A 162 -10.73 -17.43 -40.85
N GLY A 163 -11.74 -18.23 -40.52
CA GLY A 163 -11.85 -19.61 -41.00
C GLY A 163 -10.68 -20.47 -40.51
N ASP A 164 -10.06 -21.24 -41.41
CA ASP A 164 -8.87 -22.07 -41.09
C ASP A 164 -7.55 -21.27 -41.07
N THR A 165 -7.58 -19.96 -41.34
CA THR A 165 -6.37 -19.12 -41.35
C THR A 165 -6.22 -18.33 -40.06
N VAL A 166 -5.10 -18.55 -39.37
CA VAL A 166 -4.67 -17.81 -38.18
C VAL A 166 -3.58 -16.80 -38.59
N SER A 167 -3.83 -15.52 -38.36
CA SER A 167 -2.89 -14.43 -38.65
C SER A 167 -2.46 -13.70 -37.38
N ILE A 168 -1.24 -13.18 -37.37
CA ILE A 168 -0.66 -12.45 -36.23
C ILE A 168 -0.63 -10.97 -36.59
N LEU A 169 -1.33 -10.14 -35.82
CA LEU A 169 -1.44 -8.71 -36.04
C LEU A 169 -0.76 -7.91 -34.91
N PRO A 170 -0.09 -6.79 -35.22
CA PRO A 170 0.42 -5.88 -34.21
C PRO A 170 -0.74 -5.21 -33.48
N LEU A 171 -0.59 -4.97 -32.17
CA LEU A 171 -1.53 -4.19 -31.38
C LEU A 171 -1.20 -2.70 -31.48
N SER A 172 -2.21 -1.85 -31.48
CA SER A 172 -2.06 -0.42 -31.19
C SER A 172 -1.80 -0.18 -29.69
N ASP A 173 -1.34 1.02 -29.33
CA ASP A 173 -1.16 1.39 -27.91
C ASP A 173 -2.48 1.32 -27.13
N THR A 174 -3.60 1.72 -27.74
CA THR A 174 -4.91 1.72 -27.08
C THR A 174 -5.42 0.31 -26.84
N GLU A 175 -5.31 -0.59 -27.83
CA GLU A 175 -5.66 -2.00 -27.70
C GLU A 175 -4.78 -2.71 -26.67
N TYR A 176 -3.47 -2.43 -26.65
CA TYR A 176 -2.58 -3.03 -25.66
C TYR A 176 -2.87 -2.52 -24.24
N THR A 177 -3.12 -1.22 -24.07
CA THR A 177 -3.48 -0.64 -22.78
C THR A 177 -4.79 -1.21 -22.24
N SER A 178 -5.83 -1.34 -23.08
CA SER A 178 -7.11 -1.92 -22.64
C SER A 178 -6.97 -3.40 -22.27
N TYR A 179 -6.20 -4.17 -23.06
CA TYR A 179 -5.85 -5.54 -22.71
C TYR A 179 -5.10 -5.60 -21.37
N ALA A 180 -4.02 -4.84 -21.22
CA ALA A 180 -3.18 -4.87 -20.02
C ALA A 180 -3.94 -4.45 -18.76
N LEU A 181 -4.83 -3.45 -18.86
CA LEU A 181 -5.68 -3.03 -17.76
C LEU A 181 -6.67 -4.14 -17.40
N SER A 182 -7.31 -4.76 -18.39
CA SER A 182 -8.25 -5.87 -18.15
C SER A 182 -7.58 -7.09 -17.52
N GLU A 183 -6.33 -7.39 -17.89
CA GLU A 183 -5.56 -8.45 -17.24
C GLU A 183 -5.18 -8.07 -15.81
N ALA A 184 -4.75 -6.83 -15.58
CA ALA A 184 -4.37 -6.36 -14.26
C ALA A 184 -5.56 -6.36 -13.27
N GLU A 185 -6.77 -6.01 -13.74
CA GLU A 185 -7.99 -6.03 -12.94
C GLU A 185 -8.47 -7.45 -12.56
N ARG A 186 -8.03 -8.49 -13.29
CA ARG A 186 -8.38 -9.89 -12.96
C ARG A 186 -7.68 -10.39 -11.70
N PHE A 187 -6.55 -9.80 -11.32
CA PHE A 187 -5.75 -10.26 -10.19
C PHE A 187 -6.04 -9.44 -8.93
N GLN A 188 -6.41 -10.13 -7.84
CA GLN A 188 -6.56 -9.50 -6.53
C GLN A 188 -5.19 -9.40 -5.83
N ASP A 189 -4.48 -8.30 -6.06
CA ASP A 189 -3.13 -8.10 -5.52
C ASP A 189 -3.08 -8.00 -3.98
N SER A 190 -4.20 -7.73 -3.30
CA SER A 190 -4.24 -7.50 -1.84
C SER A 190 -3.64 -8.65 -1.02
N TYR A 191 -3.93 -9.91 -1.36
CA TYR A 191 -3.41 -11.07 -0.61
C TYR A 191 -1.91 -11.29 -0.84
N GLU A 192 -1.42 -11.04 -2.06
CA GLU A 192 0.01 -11.08 -2.35
C GLU A 192 0.75 -9.98 -1.58
N ILE A 193 0.21 -8.77 -1.56
CA ILE A 193 0.75 -7.65 -0.78
C ILE A 193 0.80 -8.00 0.72
N ILE A 194 -0.26 -8.58 1.26
CA ILE A 194 -0.31 -9.05 2.67
C ILE A 194 0.77 -10.09 2.92
N ALA A 195 0.92 -11.08 2.04
CA ALA A 195 1.94 -12.13 2.19
C ALA A 195 3.36 -11.56 2.20
N LEU A 196 3.66 -10.62 1.30
CA LEU A 196 4.96 -9.95 1.24
C LEU A 196 5.24 -9.11 2.49
N PHE A 197 4.28 -8.31 2.96
CA PHE A 197 4.44 -7.58 4.21
C PHE A 197 4.56 -8.50 5.41
N ARG A 198 3.85 -9.63 5.45
CA ARG A 198 3.98 -10.64 6.52
C ARG A 198 5.38 -11.22 6.56
N LYS A 199 5.93 -11.60 5.40
CA LYS A 199 7.29 -12.11 5.29
C LYS A 199 8.31 -11.08 5.78
N ALA A 200 8.16 -9.82 5.39
CA ALA A 200 9.02 -8.73 5.88
C ALA A 200 8.86 -8.50 7.39
N TYR A 201 7.62 -8.47 7.89
CA TYR A 201 7.26 -8.28 9.30
C TYR A 201 7.93 -9.31 10.20
N GLU A 202 7.79 -10.60 9.87
CA GLU A 202 8.34 -11.70 10.67
C GLU A 202 9.88 -11.61 10.76
N SER A 203 10.52 -11.29 9.64
CA SER A 203 11.97 -11.08 9.60
C SER A 203 12.41 -9.87 10.43
N PHE A 204 11.77 -8.70 10.26
CA PHE A 204 12.10 -7.52 11.07
C PHE A 204 11.84 -7.72 12.56
N GLN A 205 10.79 -8.46 12.91
CA GLN A 205 10.49 -8.82 14.29
C GLN A 205 11.60 -9.70 14.88
N SER A 206 12.11 -10.68 14.11
CA SER A 206 13.23 -11.53 14.53
C SER A 206 14.52 -10.75 14.75
N LEU A 207 14.72 -9.64 14.01
CA LEU A 207 15.85 -8.72 14.15
C LEU A 207 15.65 -7.68 15.27
N GLY A 208 14.52 -7.68 15.98
CA GLY A 208 14.18 -6.68 16.99
C GLY A 208 13.88 -5.29 16.42
N ALA A 209 13.68 -5.16 15.11
CA ALA A 209 13.42 -3.91 14.40
C ALA A 209 11.92 -3.51 14.47
N THR A 210 11.43 -3.30 15.70
CA THR A 210 9.99 -3.13 15.99
C THR A 210 9.31 -2.02 15.20
N ARG A 211 9.95 -0.86 15.01
CA ARG A 211 9.40 0.26 14.23
C ARG A 211 9.13 -0.13 12.77
N ILE A 212 10.10 -0.79 12.14
CA ILE A 212 9.98 -1.21 10.73
C ILE A 212 8.95 -2.35 10.62
N ALA A 213 8.94 -3.29 11.57
CA ALA A 213 7.90 -4.31 11.66
C ALA A 213 6.51 -3.66 11.75
N SER A 214 6.31 -2.63 12.59
CA SER A 214 5.02 -1.93 12.66
C SER A 214 4.63 -1.22 11.37
N VAL A 215 5.59 -0.74 10.56
CA VAL A 215 5.30 -0.23 9.20
C VAL A 215 4.75 -1.35 8.31
N CYS A 216 5.35 -2.54 8.33
CA CYS A 216 4.83 -3.71 7.60
C CYS A 216 3.44 -4.12 8.11
N SER A 217 3.22 -4.10 9.42
CA SER A 217 1.93 -4.39 10.05
C SER A 217 0.85 -3.40 9.63
N GLY A 218 1.16 -2.10 9.60
CA GLY A 218 0.26 -1.06 9.07
C GLY A 218 -0.01 -1.25 7.58
N GLY A 219 1.01 -1.66 6.81
CA GLY A 219 0.90 -2.12 5.44
C GLY A 219 -0.17 -3.20 5.27
N MET A 220 -0.04 -4.32 5.98
CA MET A 220 -1.03 -5.41 5.97
C MET A 220 -2.42 -4.93 6.37
N ALA A 221 -2.52 -4.11 7.41
CA ALA A 221 -3.80 -3.62 7.92
C ALA A 221 -4.58 -2.81 6.87
N MET A 222 -3.90 -1.94 6.12
CA MET A 222 -4.50 -1.19 5.01
C MET A 222 -5.02 -2.11 3.89
N GLU A 223 -4.33 -3.22 3.64
CA GLU A 223 -4.74 -4.20 2.63
C GLU A 223 -5.92 -5.05 3.09
N TYR A 224 -5.94 -5.48 4.35
CA TYR A 224 -7.12 -6.14 4.94
C TYR A 224 -8.34 -5.21 4.90
N TYR A 225 -8.17 -3.92 5.19
CA TYR A 225 -9.22 -2.92 5.08
C TYR A 225 -9.75 -2.81 3.64
N ALA A 226 -8.85 -2.72 2.66
CA ALA A 226 -9.23 -2.66 1.24
C ALA A 226 -9.93 -3.94 0.76
N ALA A 227 -9.58 -5.10 1.32
CA ALA A 227 -10.25 -6.38 1.05
C ALA A 227 -11.60 -6.55 1.77
N GLY A 228 -12.00 -5.60 2.64
CA GLY A 228 -13.23 -5.67 3.42
C GLY A 228 -13.15 -6.55 4.68
N ASP A 229 -11.98 -7.06 5.02
CA ASP A 229 -11.74 -7.82 6.25
C ASP A 229 -11.39 -6.86 7.40
N PHE A 230 -12.43 -6.18 7.89
CA PHE A 230 -12.30 -5.16 8.91
C PHE A 230 -11.82 -5.70 10.26
N SER A 231 -12.06 -6.99 10.55
CA SER A 231 -11.64 -7.62 11.80
C SER A 231 -10.12 -7.75 11.89
N ASN A 232 -9.50 -8.35 10.86
CA ASN A 232 -8.04 -8.47 10.79
C ASN A 232 -7.36 -7.09 10.66
N ALA A 233 -7.96 -6.19 9.89
CA ALA A 233 -7.48 -4.82 9.78
C ALA A 233 -7.45 -4.11 11.14
N LYS A 234 -8.55 -4.15 11.90
CA LYS A 234 -8.66 -3.51 13.22
C LYS A 234 -7.59 -4.03 14.19
N GLN A 235 -7.42 -5.36 14.28
CA GLN A 235 -6.42 -5.95 15.19
C GLN A 235 -5.00 -5.46 14.91
N LEU A 236 -4.60 -5.42 13.64
CA LEU A 236 -3.27 -4.96 13.25
C LEU A 236 -3.11 -3.45 13.50
N PHE A 237 -4.12 -2.66 13.18
CA PHE A 237 -4.10 -1.23 13.43
C PHE A 237 -4.04 -0.90 14.93
N ASP A 238 -4.73 -1.64 15.79
CA ASP A 238 -4.69 -1.49 17.25
C ASP A 238 -3.28 -1.74 17.80
N ASN A 239 -2.63 -2.82 17.34
CA ASN A 239 -1.25 -3.13 17.72
C ASN A 239 -0.28 -2.02 17.32
N VAL A 240 -0.42 -1.50 16.09
CA VAL A 240 0.41 -0.41 15.58
C VAL A 240 0.12 0.90 16.32
N ALA A 241 -1.15 1.19 16.65
CA ALA A 241 -1.53 2.36 17.42
C ALA A 241 -0.92 2.34 18.83
N GLY A 242 -0.88 1.16 19.46
CA GLY A 242 -0.21 0.96 20.74
C GLY A 242 1.27 1.36 20.73
N LEU A 243 2.01 1.04 19.65
CA LEU A 243 3.39 1.50 19.49
C LEU A 243 3.45 3.02 19.30
N TYR A 244 2.61 3.58 18.43
CA TYR A 244 2.61 5.02 18.16
C TYR A 244 2.24 5.87 19.37
N ARG A 245 1.31 5.38 20.23
CA ARG A 245 1.00 6.01 21.53
C ARG A 245 2.22 6.03 22.45
N LYS A 246 2.90 4.88 22.60
CA LYS A 246 4.08 4.75 23.48
C LYS A 246 5.24 5.64 23.06
N GLU A 247 5.45 5.79 21.75
CA GLU A 247 6.57 6.56 21.20
C GLU A 247 6.22 8.00 20.81
N GLY A 248 4.94 8.39 20.89
CA GLY A 248 4.48 9.75 20.60
C GLY A 248 4.41 10.13 19.12
N TRP A 249 4.21 9.17 18.22
CA TRP A 249 4.11 9.41 16.76
C TRP A 249 2.71 9.89 16.35
N THR A 250 2.37 11.11 16.73
CA THR A 250 1.03 11.69 16.60
C THR A 250 0.50 11.78 15.16
N THR A 251 1.34 12.06 14.16
CA THR A 251 0.94 12.13 12.75
C THR A 251 0.53 10.76 12.21
N LEU A 252 1.34 9.73 12.48
CA LEU A 252 1.05 8.35 12.10
C LEU A 252 -0.12 7.78 12.90
N LEU A 253 -0.25 8.17 14.17
CA LEU A 253 -1.39 7.80 15.01
C LEU A 253 -2.70 8.38 14.48
N TRP A 254 -2.72 9.63 13.99
CA TRP A 254 -3.91 10.23 13.36
C TRP A 254 -4.40 9.39 12.17
N GLU A 255 -3.50 9.06 11.24
CA GLU A 255 -3.86 8.25 10.06
C GLU A 255 -4.37 6.87 10.48
N ASN A 256 -3.69 6.23 11.43
CA ASN A 256 -4.06 4.92 11.94
C ASN A 256 -5.42 4.91 12.67
N LEU A 257 -5.67 5.89 13.53
CA LEU A 257 -6.97 6.05 14.19
C LEU A 257 -8.11 6.28 13.20
N GLY A 258 -7.83 6.96 12.08
CA GLY A 258 -8.79 7.09 10.98
C GLY A 258 -9.29 5.75 10.49
N TYR A 259 -8.39 4.79 10.23
CA TYR A 259 -8.77 3.44 9.83
C TYR A 259 -9.47 2.68 10.96
N LEU A 260 -9.02 2.81 12.21
CA LEU A 260 -9.66 2.16 13.36
C LEU A 260 -11.11 2.59 13.55
N ARG A 261 -11.42 3.89 13.36
CA ARG A 261 -12.79 4.42 13.39
C ARG A 261 -13.66 3.76 12.33
N GLU A 262 -13.21 3.77 11.08
CA GLU A 262 -13.97 3.16 9.98
C GLU A 262 -14.16 1.65 10.19
N CYS A 263 -13.12 0.91 10.60
CA CYS A 263 -13.24 -0.51 10.92
C CYS A 263 -14.28 -0.74 12.02
N SER A 264 -14.26 0.08 13.07
CA SER A 264 -15.20 -0.04 14.20
C SER A 264 -16.64 0.25 13.77
N MET A 265 -16.84 1.22 12.88
CA MET A 265 -18.15 1.50 12.28
C MET A 265 -18.64 0.32 11.44
N LYS A 266 -17.78 -0.26 10.58
CA LYS A 266 -18.13 -1.43 9.75
C LYS A 266 -18.35 -2.71 10.55
N LEU A 267 -17.75 -2.83 11.74
CA LEU A 267 -17.92 -3.95 12.66
C LEU A 267 -19.04 -3.74 13.70
N ASN A 268 -19.80 -2.64 13.62
CA ASN A 268 -20.84 -2.29 14.59
C ASN A 268 -20.35 -2.20 16.04
N SER A 269 -19.16 -1.64 16.26
CA SER A 269 -18.59 -1.35 17.59
C SER A 269 -18.62 0.16 17.88
N PRO A 270 -19.76 0.71 18.35
CA PRO A 270 -19.91 2.15 18.57
C PRO A 270 -19.02 2.66 19.72
N LYS A 271 -18.76 1.83 20.75
CA LYS A 271 -17.84 2.16 21.86
C LYS A 271 -16.43 2.46 21.34
N ASP A 272 -15.88 1.57 20.51
CA ASP A 272 -14.56 1.74 19.91
C ASP A 272 -14.53 2.95 18.97
N PHE A 273 -15.56 3.10 18.13
CA PHE A 273 -15.70 4.25 17.25
C PHE A 273 -15.63 5.58 18.02
N ILE A 274 -16.40 5.73 19.11
CA ILE A 274 -16.38 6.93 19.94
C ILE A 274 -15.00 7.13 20.57
N SER A 275 -14.41 6.07 21.15
CA SER A 275 -13.11 6.13 21.81
C SER A 275 -12.02 6.65 20.86
N TYR A 276 -11.88 6.04 19.68
CA TYR A 276 -10.90 6.47 18.68
C TYR A 276 -11.20 7.87 18.12
N SER A 277 -12.48 8.24 17.95
CA SER A 277 -12.89 9.58 17.51
C SER A 277 -12.46 10.66 18.50
N LEU A 278 -12.70 10.42 19.79
CA LEU A 278 -12.32 11.33 20.86
C LEU A 278 -10.80 11.41 20.96
N GLU A 279 -10.09 10.28 20.87
CA GLU A 279 -8.63 10.26 20.85
C GLU A 279 -8.07 11.10 19.69
N MET A 280 -8.61 10.96 18.48
CA MET A 280 -8.22 11.80 17.34
C MET A 280 -8.44 13.29 17.61
N ALA A 281 -9.59 13.67 18.16
CA ALA A 281 -9.89 15.05 18.50
C ALA A 281 -8.92 15.63 19.56
N ALA A 282 -8.36 14.75 20.39
CA ALA A 282 -7.40 15.06 21.44
C ALA A 282 -5.93 15.20 20.95
N LEU A 283 -5.58 14.69 19.76
CA LEU A 283 -4.22 14.78 19.25
C LEU A 283 -3.79 16.23 18.97
N PRO A 284 -2.50 16.58 18.97
CA PRO A 284 -2.04 17.89 18.50
C PRO A 284 -2.42 18.12 17.03
N LEU A 285 -2.82 19.34 16.66
CA LEU A 285 -3.04 19.68 15.24
C LEU A 285 -1.70 19.90 14.55
N PHE A 286 -1.59 19.42 13.32
CA PHE A 286 -0.44 19.69 12.45
C PHE A 286 -0.91 20.63 11.34
N SER A 287 -0.52 21.90 11.38
CA SER A 287 -0.72 22.79 10.24
C SER A 287 0.24 22.36 9.12
N ARG A 288 -0.22 21.52 8.20
CA ARG A 288 0.45 21.36 6.90
C ARG A 288 -0.02 22.51 6.02
N SER A 289 0.91 23.26 5.43
CA SER A 289 0.57 24.36 4.51
C SER A 289 -0.37 23.86 3.42
N GLU A 290 -1.37 24.66 3.08
CA GLU A 290 -2.53 24.33 2.22
C GLU A 290 -2.19 24.06 0.73
N GLU A 291 -0.94 23.73 0.41
CA GLU A 291 -0.53 23.28 -0.92
C GLU A 291 -0.73 21.76 -1.02
N GLU A 292 -1.98 21.33 -0.86
CA GLU A 292 -2.38 19.95 -1.12
C GLU A 292 -2.44 19.71 -2.63
N ASN A 293 -1.34 19.17 -3.19
CA ASN A 293 -1.37 18.56 -4.52
C ASN A 293 -2.47 17.48 -4.58
N ARG A 294 -3.20 17.39 -5.70
CA ARG A 294 -4.27 16.39 -5.91
C ARG A 294 -3.81 14.94 -5.67
N GLU A 295 -2.53 14.64 -5.88
CA GLU A 295 -1.91 13.35 -5.54
C GLU A 295 -1.90 13.04 -4.04
N ASN A 296 -1.77 14.05 -3.17
CA ASN A 296 -1.76 13.86 -1.71
C ASN A 296 -3.15 13.56 -1.15
N LYS A 297 -4.22 14.00 -1.83
CA LYS A 297 -5.60 13.72 -1.44
C LYS A 297 -5.94 12.23 -1.62
N ILE A 298 -5.41 11.60 -2.67
CA ILE A 298 -5.56 10.16 -2.95
C ILE A 298 -4.79 9.30 -1.93
N LYS A 299 -3.70 9.83 -1.36
CA LYS A 299 -2.86 9.12 -0.36
C LYS A 299 -3.28 9.35 1.10
N SER A 300 -4.26 10.21 1.37
CA SER A 300 -4.75 10.42 2.73
C SER A 300 -5.71 9.29 3.13
N GLY A 301 -5.50 8.70 4.32
CA GLY A 301 -6.38 7.68 4.86
C GLY A 301 -7.83 8.17 5.05
N PRO A 302 -8.77 7.33 5.49
CA PRO A 302 -10.19 7.69 5.58
C PRO A 302 -10.48 8.90 6.50
N ALA A 303 -9.57 9.20 7.42
CA ALA A 303 -9.62 10.40 8.25
C ALA A 303 -9.29 11.71 7.51
N GLY A 304 -8.65 11.67 6.34
CA GLY A 304 -8.11 12.87 5.69
C GLY A 304 -7.01 13.55 6.51
N SER A 305 -6.61 14.76 6.09
CA SER A 305 -5.58 15.57 6.77
C SER A 305 -6.04 16.06 8.16
N PRO A 306 -5.12 16.16 9.15
CA PRO A 306 -5.41 16.63 10.51
C PRO A 306 -5.63 18.15 10.58
N THR A 307 -6.76 18.63 10.05
CA THR A 307 -7.16 20.04 10.06
C THR A 307 -8.14 20.36 11.19
N ILE A 308 -8.27 21.65 11.53
CA ILE A 308 -9.27 22.13 12.52
C ILE A 308 -10.69 21.73 12.08
N SER A 309 -11.04 21.99 10.82
CA SER A 309 -12.34 21.63 10.26
C SER A 309 -12.59 20.12 10.32
N ARG A 310 -11.58 19.28 10.05
CA ARG A 310 -11.76 17.82 10.14
C ARG A 310 -11.98 17.37 11.57
N ARG A 311 -11.30 17.97 12.55
CA ARG A 311 -11.56 17.71 13.98
C ARG A 311 -12.99 18.07 14.37
N GLU A 312 -13.47 19.25 13.99
CA GLU A 312 -14.85 19.68 14.29
C GLU A 312 -15.87 18.71 13.69
N ASN A 313 -15.64 18.25 12.45
CA ASN A 313 -16.48 17.23 11.82
C ASN A 313 -16.48 15.92 12.61
N ILE A 314 -15.31 15.44 13.06
CA ILE A 314 -15.21 14.21 13.89
C ILE A 314 -15.96 14.37 15.21
N GLN A 315 -15.86 15.54 15.85
CA GLN A 315 -16.59 15.83 17.09
C GLN A 315 -18.11 15.84 16.85
N GLN A 316 -18.57 16.44 15.76
CA GLN A 316 -19.98 16.45 15.40
C GLN A 316 -20.50 15.06 15.04
N GLU A 317 -19.71 14.22 14.37
CA GLU A 317 -20.05 12.81 14.11
C GLU A 317 -20.32 12.06 15.42
N VAL A 318 -19.46 12.25 16.45
CA VAL A 318 -19.66 11.65 17.78
C VAL A 318 -20.92 12.17 18.46
N ILE A 319 -21.17 13.49 18.43
CA ILE A 319 -22.38 14.08 19.01
C ILE A 319 -23.63 13.52 18.35
N ASN A 320 -23.69 13.49 17.01
CA ASN A 320 -24.83 12.97 16.26
C ASN A 320 -25.10 11.48 16.58
N VAL A 321 -24.04 10.69 16.79
CA VAL A 321 -24.11 9.29 17.17
C VAL A 321 -24.64 9.13 18.60
N LEU A 322 -24.27 10.01 19.52
CA LEU A 322 -24.80 10.02 20.90
C LEU A 322 -26.23 10.56 21.00
N GLU A 323 -26.59 11.53 20.16
CA GLU A 323 -27.94 12.14 20.12
C GLU A 323 -28.98 11.22 19.48
N ARG A 324 -28.62 10.44 18.45
CA ARG A 324 -29.51 9.41 17.88
C ARG A 324 -30.00 8.39 18.91
N ASN A 325 -29.23 8.14 19.97
CA ASN A 325 -29.64 7.27 21.09
C ASN A 325 -30.78 7.87 21.91
N GLN A 326 -30.92 9.19 21.95
CA GLN A 326 -31.93 9.87 22.76
C GLN A 326 -33.27 10.01 22.03
N SER A 327 -33.26 9.93 20.70
CA SER A 327 -34.43 10.01 19.83
C SER A 327 -34.71 8.64 19.21
N SER A 328 -35.31 7.72 19.96
CA SER A 328 -35.70 6.42 19.41
C SER A 328 -36.85 6.56 18.41
N GLU A 329 -36.55 6.83 17.14
CA GLU A 329 -37.47 6.60 16.03
C GLU A 329 -36.70 6.23 14.76
N GLY A 330 -36.68 4.92 14.48
CA GLY A 330 -36.57 4.32 13.15
C GLY A 330 -35.21 4.41 12.44
N THR A 331 -34.43 3.33 12.49
CA THR A 331 -34.09 2.43 11.37
C THR A 331 -33.30 1.27 11.97
N ASP A 332 -33.71 0.03 11.66
CA ASP A 332 -33.13 -1.23 12.13
C ASP A 332 -31.72 -1.41 11.54
N ASP A 333 -30.75 -0.67 12.08
CA ASP A 333 -29.33 -0.79 11.76
C ASP A 333 -28.62 -1.36 12.99
N GLY A 334 -27.87 -2.46 12.81
CA GLY A 334 -27.23 -3.19 13.91
C GLY A 334 -26.32 -2.33 14.79
N PHE A 335 -25.83 -1.21 14.23
CA PHE A 335 -25.06 -0.19 14.93
C PHE A 335 -25.84 0.51 16.05
N ASN A 336 -27.14 0.78 15.85
CA ASN A 336 -27.98 1.48 16.83
C ASN A 336 -28.33 0.56 18.02
N ASN A 337 -28.53 -0.74 17.77
CA ASN A 337 -28.84 -1.71 18.82
C ASN A 337 -27.63 -1.97 19.75
N ALA A 338 -26.40 -1.99 19.21
CA ALA A 338 -25.16 -2.14 19.98
C ALA A 338 -24.82 -0.91 20.84
N MET A 339 -25.52 0.21 20.61
CA MET A 339 -25.26 1.49 21.24
C MET A 339 -26.03 1.71 22.54
N GLU A 340 -27.14 0.99 22.76
CA GLU A 340 -27.90 1.00 24.04
C GLU A 340 -27.04 0.56 25.24
N GLU A 341 -25.93 -0.15 25.01
CA GLU A 341 -24.97 -0.58 26.04
C GLU A 341 -23.84 0.45 26.33
N VAL A 342 -23.70 1.55 25.57
CA VAL A 342 -22.58 2.49 25.73
C VAL A 342 -22.85 3.51 26.83
N THR A 343 -22.77 3.04 28.08
CA THR A 343 -22.72 3.90 29.28
C THR A 343 -21.31 4.10 29.81
N HIS A 344 -20.35 3.36 29.26
CA HIS A 344 -18.99 3.24 29.80
C HIS A 344 -17.92 3.20 28.70
N LEU A 345 -17.01 4.18 28.70
CA LEU A 345 -15.83 4.21 27.82
C LEU A 345 -14.58 3.82 28.61
N ASP A 346 -13.89 2.76 28.16
CA ASP A 346 -12.55 2.43 28.65
C ASP A 346 -11.54 3.10 27.73
N ILE A 347 -10.78 4.04 28.27
CA ILE A 347 -9.72 4.74 27.54
C ILE A 347 -8.39 4.04 27.82
N ASP A 348 -7.63 3.70 26.78
CA ASP A 348 -6.29 3.13 26.91
C ASP A 348 -5.41 4.05 27.79
N GLN A 349 -4.68 3.45 28.73
CA GLN A 349 -3.90 4.16 29.74
C GLN A 349 -2.85 5.12 29.15
N ILE A 350 -2.41 4.84 27.92
CA ILE A 350 -1.37 5.59 27.19
C ILE A 350 -1.99 6.55 26.17
N SER A 351 -3.33 6.59 26.05
CA SER A 351 -4.03 7.46 25.11
C SER A 351 -3.83 8.94 25.45
N SER A 352 -3.65 9.76 24.41
CA SER A 352 -3.60 11.23 24.55
C SER A 352 -4.92 11.80 25.08
N LEU A 353 -6.03 11.07 24.93
CA LEU A 353 -7.34 11.43 25.46
C LEU A 353 -7.33 11.51 27.00
N ARG A 354 -6.61 10.61 27.67
CA ARG A 354 -6.49 10.59 29.14
C ARG A 354 -5.81 11.85 29.68
N MET A 355 -4.77 12.32 28.99
CA MET A 355 -4.05 13.54 29.37
C MET A 355 -4.95 14.77 29.30
N LEU A 356 -5.82 14.86 28.29
CA LEU A 356 -6.76 15.97 28.18
C LEU A 356 -7.93 15.86 29.16
N TRP A 357 -8.45 14.66 29.42
CA TRP A 357 -9.53 14.45 30.40
C TRP A 357 -9.11 14.77 31.84
N LEU A 358 -7.87 14.45 32.22
CA LEU A 358 -7.31 14.88 33.51
C LEU A 358 -7.22 16.40 33.65
N ILE A 359 -7.14 17.13 32.53
CA ILE A 359 -7.05 18.59 32.49
C ILE A 359 -8.44 19.24 32.33
N SER A 360 -9.41 18.55 31.72
CA SER A 360 -10.75 19.08 31.43
C SER A 360 -11.82 18.51 32.38
N TRP A 361 -12.10 19.21 33.48
CA TRP A 361 -13.26 18.98 34.38
C TRP A 361 -14.64 19.21 33.70
N ARG A 362 -14.69 19.51 32.39
CA ARG A 362 -15.85 20.12 31.72
C ARG A 362 -16.64 19.21 30.76
N PHE A 363 -16.43 17.90 30.75
CA PHE A 363 -17.29 16.97 29.99
C PHE A 363 -18.58 16.55 30.74
N ASN A 364 -19.07 17.40 31.66
CA ASN A 364 -20.17 17.06 32.57
C ASN A 364 -21.58 17.28 31.97
N SER A 365 -21.72 17.28 30.64
CA SER A 365 -23.00 17.47 29.93
C SER A 365 -23.44 16.27 29.09
N ILE A 366 -22.68 15.17 29.11
CA ILE A 366 -23.01 13.93 28.41
C ILE A 366 -22.93 12.81 29.45
N ASN A 367 -23.98 11.99 29.59
CA ASN A 367 -24.05 10.85 30.52
C ASN A 367 -23.09 9.71 30.09
N LEU A 368 -21.80 10.00 29.95
CA LEU A 368 -20.75 9.05 29.64
C LEU A 368 -19.88 8.89 30.87
N THR A 369 -19.95 7.72 31.50
CA THR A 369 -19.03 7.34 32.57
C THR A 369 -17.73 6.85 31.93
N VAL A 370 -16.61 7.47 32.27
CA VAL A 370 -15.29 7.11 31.74
C VAL A 370 -14.46 6.51 32.86
N THR A 371 -13.97 5.29 32.67
CA THR A 371 -12.94 4.68 33.51
C THR A 371 -11.57 4.88 32.88
N LEU A 372 -10.61 5.20 33.74
CA LEU A 372 -9.22 5.50 33.39
C LEU A 372 -8.28 4.35 33.77
#